data_AF-A0A0A1TQT4-F1
#
_entry.id   AF-A0A0A1TQT4-F1
#
_cell.length_a   1.000
_cell.length_b   1.000
_cell.length_c   1.000
_cell.angle_alpha   90.00
_cell.angle_beta   90.00
_cell.angle_gamma   90.00
#
_symmetry.space_group_name_H-M   'P 1'
#
loop_
_entity.id
_entity.type
_entity.pdbx_description
1 polymer ?
#
loop_
_entity_poly.entity_id
_entity_poly.type
_entity_poly.pdbx_seq_one_letter_code
_entity_poly.pdbx_strand_id
1 'polypeptide(L)'
;MLPTTFHAFSSLPREIRLAIWKLTVQYEPEVCLCWPMNTSLGYHTDEFRNGYPQLPLTVDTAFPMAMHICQESRAVVQHGDSGIRFRASEAAGCPVPFRLYIPDYDTIYISYESAPLLKLHHKHEDNPSIRPQSDADQQLQDAWCDIIKKAKFIAFEGRFFFFYYVAFNRLLRASRVPGPDGRDVHSGQKQLSFVVASSTYDEHGVEFYDRFKPPGRRCKLVDLSDEALKKVYVYTDSAFENDDNDPVLLPGAIDKTRKEILYWDESDGYTPDDSHLKIIPQIFVEYQPDGTWKEVCQDRIYDFGSGSLTQVSSAPVLFEDRPDPELVRVLDADIPFKPWCIEDAPDWVDRAWP
;
A
#
# COMPACT_ATOMS: atom_id res chain seq x y z
N MET A 1 -39.63 -5.68 13.52
CA MET A 1 -39.67 -4.89 12.28
C MET A 1 -38.97 -3.57 12.56
N LEU A 2 -37.79 -3.34 11.98
CA LEU A 2 -37.17 -2.01 12.02
C LEU A 2 -37.99 -1.08 11.11
N PRO A 3 -38.22 0.20 11.46
CA PRO A 3 -38.96 1.12 10.62
C PRO A 3 -38.25 1.22 9.25
N THR A 4 -38.91 0.79 8.19
CA THR A 4 -38.26 0.50 6.90
C THR A 4 -38.00 1.70 6.02
N THR A 5 -38.39 2.93 6.41
CA THR A 5 -38.09 4.11 5.59
C THR A 5 -37.99 5.39 6.41
N PHE A 6 -36.82 6.03 6.34
CA PHE A 6 -36.53 7.32 6.96
C PHE A 6 -36.95 8.48 6.01
N HIS A 7 -38.23 8.52 5.62
CA HIS A 7 -38.75 9.50 4.66
C HIS A 7 -38.68 10.96 5.14
N ALA A 8 -38.49 11.19 6.44
CA ALA A 8 -38.40 12.53 7.02
C ALA A 8 -37.06 13.23 6.70
N PHE A 9 -36.04 12.51 6.24
CA PHE A 9 -34.75 13.15 5.94
C PHE A 9 -34.84 14.08 4.74
N SER A 10 -35.48 13.63 3.66
CA SER A 10 -35.59 14.41 2.43
C SER A 10 -36.45 15.67 2.56
N SER A 11 -37.29 15.76 3.61
CA SER A 11 -38.06 16.96 3.94
C SER A 11 -37.28 17.99 4.77
N LEU A 12 -36.09 17.64 5.28
CA LEU A 12 -35.25 18.59 6.00
C LEU A 12 -34.67 19.65 5.05
N PRO A 13 -34.44 20.90 5.52
CA PRO A 13 -33.69 21.90 4.76
C PRO A 13 -32.33 21.36 4.34
N ARG A 14 -31.87 21.76 3.15
CA ARG A 14 -30.62 21.27 2.54
C ARG A 14 -29.43 21.43 3.50
N GLU A 15 -29.38 22.54 4.21
CA GLU A 15 -28.31 22.89 5.15
C GLU A 15 -28.25 21.88 6.30
N ILE A 16 -29.40 21.47 6.82
CA ILE A 16 -29.50 20.45 7.88
C ILE A 16 -29.09 19.09 7.34
N ARG A 17 -29.52 18.74 6.12
CA ARG A 17 -29.14 17.48 5.47
C ARG A 17 -27.62 17.43 5.29
N LEU A 18 -27.01 18.49 4.75
CA LEU A 18 -25.56 18.63 4.62
C LEU A 18 -24.82 18.58 5.96
N ALA A 19 -25.37 19.16 7.03
CA ALA A 19 -24.80 19.07 8.37
C ALA A 19 -24.84 17.62 8.90
N ILE A 20 -25.97 16.92 8.75
CA ILE A 20 -26.09 15.51 9.13
C ILE A 20 -25.11 14.67 8.30
N TRP A 21 -24.99 14.93 7.00
CA TRP A 21 -24.02 14.25 6.14
C TRP A 21 -22.61 14.34 6.69
N LYS A 22 -22.12 15.56 6.96
CA LYS A 22 -20.78 15.79 7.52
C LYS A 22 -20.54 15.05 8.83
N LEU A 23 -21.58 14.87 9.65
CA LEU A 23 -21.50 14.13 10.91
C LEU A 23 -21.59 12.61 10.74
N THR A 24 -22.20 12.13 9.65
CA THR A 24 -22.39 10.70 9.34
C THR A 24 -21.26 10.08 8.52
N VAL A 25 -20.39 10.90 7.93
CA VAL A 25 -19.15 10.40 7.30
C VAL A 25 -18.24 9.89 8.42
N GLN A 26 -18.45 8.64 8.80
CA GLN A 26 -17.48 7.94 9.62
C GLN A 26 -16.29 7.60 8.73
N TYR A 27 -15.12 8.06 9.15
CA TYR A 27 -13.90 7.54 8.58
C TYR A 27 -13.82 6.05 8.94
N GLU A 28 -13.54 5.22 7.95
CA GLU A 28 -13.05 3.85 8.13
C GLU A 28 -11.56 3.86 7.76
N PRO A 29 -10.70 3.05 8.42
CA PRO A 29 -9.33 2.86 7.97
C PRO A 29 -9.34 2.30 6.56
N GLU A 30 -8.63 2.93 5.64
CA GLU A 30 -8.53 2.49 4.25
C GLU A 30 -7.08 2.11 3.93
N VAL A 31 -6.89 1.41 2.81
CA VAL A 31 -5.55 1.10 2.29
C VAL A 31 -5.18 2.11 1.21
N CYS A 32 -4.06 2.81 1.42
CA CYS A 32 -3.44 3.65 0.43
C CYS A 32 -2.50 2.81 -0.44
N LEU A 33 -2.93 2.51 -1.65
CA LEU A 33 -2.11 1.86 -2.66
C LEU A 33 -1.27 2.92 -3.38
N CYS A 34 0.05 2.83 -3.26
CA CYS A 34 0.97 3.75 -3.93
C CYS A 34 0.89 3.56 -5.45
N TRP A 35 0.82 4.66 -6.22
CA TRP A 35 0.85 4.60 -7.68
C TRP A 35 1.78 5.66 -8.29
N PRO A 36 2.55 5.35 -9.34
CA PRO A 36 2.74 4.00 -9.88
C PRO A 36 3.36 3.06 -8.84
N MET A 37 3.03 1.77 -8.93
CA MET A 37 3.62 0.76 -8.04
C MET A 37 5.04 0.43 -8.47
N ASN A 38 5.25 0.36 -9.77
CA ASN A 38 6.56 0.19 -10.35
C ASN A 38 7.31 1.53 -10.35
N THR A 39 8.07 1.78 -9.27
CA THR A 39 8.85 3.01 -9.08
C THR A 39 10.34 2.81 -9.29
N SER A 40 10.81 1.56 -9.31
CA SER A 40 12.24 1.26 -9.37
C SER A 40 12.67 0.37 -10.52
N LEU A 41 11.73 -0.31 -11.19
CA LEU A 41 12.02 -1.25 -12.26
C LEU A 41 11.48 -0.67 -13.58
N GLY A 42 12.22 -0.80 -14.68
CA GLY A 42 11.76 -0.34 -16.00
C GLY A 42 11.88 1.17 -16.29
N TYR A 43 12.31 2.01 -15.35
CA TYR A 43 12.79 3.36 -15.72
C TYR A 43 14.29 3.30 -16.00
N HIS A 44 14.67 3.65 -17.23
CA HIS A 44 16.07 3.82 -17.64
C HIS A 44 16.51 5.28 -17.54
N THR A 45 15.70 6.12 -16.88
CA THR A 45 15.97 7.52 -16.66
C THR A 45 16.67 7.69 -15.32
N ASP A 46 17.77 8.44 -15.29
CA ASP A 46 18.37 8.98 -14.05
C ASP A 46 17.46 10.02 -13.37
N GLU A 47 16.27 10.27 -13.92
CA GLU A 47 15.31 11.22 -13.38
C GLU A 47 14.76 10.74 -12.04
N PHE A 48 15.23 11.42 -11.00
CA PHE A 48 14.90 11.19 -9.61
C PHE A 48 13.40 10.99 -9.35
N ARG A 49 12.54 11.79 -9.99
CA ARG A 49 11.08 11.81 -9.76
C ARG A 49 10.36 10.54 -10.23
N ASN A 50 10.89 9.87 -11.25
CA ASN A 50 10.33 8.61 -11.73
C ASN A 50 10.42 7.52 -10.64
N GLY A 51 11.40 7.67 -9.74
CA GLY A 51 11.67 6.84 -8.56
C GLY A 51 10.64 6.86 -7.43
N TYR A 52 9.57 7.65 -7.54
CA TYR A 52 8.61 7.88 -6.46
C TYR A 52 7.17 7.72 -6.95
N PRO A 53 6.22 7.27 -6.11
CA PRO A 53 4.82 7.37 -6.44
C PRO A 53 4.34 8.82 -6.45
N GLN A 54 3.23 9.05 -7.16
CA GLN A 54 2.60 10.35 -7.33
C GLN A 54 1.99 10.84 -6.01
N LEU A 55 2.15 12.14 -5.76
CA LEU A 55 1.47 12.87 -4.68
C LEU A 55 0.37 13.79 -5.27
N PRO A 56 -0.68 14.10 -4.49
CA PRO A 56 -0.93 13.66 -3.12
C PRO A 56 -1.40 12.19 -3.02
N LEU A 57 -1.13 11.55 -1.89
CA LEU A 57 -1.68 10.22 -1.60
C LEU A 57 -3.17 10.29 -1.27
N THR A 58 -3.92 9.34 -1.79
CA THR A 58 -5.38 9.29 -1.66
C THR A 58 -5.86 7.87 -1.37
N VAL A 59 -7.01 7.75 -0.72
CA VAL A 59 -7.68 6.49 -0.44
C VAL A 59 -9.12 6.52 -0.96
N ASP A 60 -9.57 5.42 -1.55
CA ASP A 60 -10.99 5.25 -1.89
C ASP A 60 -11.79 5.05 -0.61
N THR A 61 -12.96 5.66 -0.54
CA THR A 61 -13.84 5.57 0.63
C THR A 61 -15.18 4.96 0.25
N ALA A 62 -15.96 4.54 1.26
CA ALA A 62 -17.35 4.19 1.03
C ALA A 62 -18.16 5.42 0.60
N PHE A 63 -19.21 5.21 -0.18
CA PHE A 63 -20.32 6.17 -0.16
C PHE A 63 -20.86 6.24 1.27
N PRO A 64 -21.14 7.43 1.82
CA PRO A 64 -21.66 7.56 3.18
C PRO A 64 -22.89 6.67 3.35
N MET A 65 -22.91 5.83 4.40
CA MET A 65 -24.01 4.88 4.65
C MET A 65 -25.38 5.55 4.64
N ALA A 66 -25.45 6.78 5.15
CA ALA A 66 -26.68 7.55 5.16
C ALA A 66 -27.24 7.74 3.74
N MET A 67 -26.44 7.70 2.65
CA MET A 67 -26.93 7.83 1.26
C MET A 67 -27.89 6.71 0.91
N HIS A 68 -27.52 5.51 1.33
CA HIS A 68 -28.32 4.31 1.12
C HIS A 68 -29.57 4.34 2.01
N ILE A 69 -29.45 4.80 3.26
CA ILE A 69 -30.56 4.81 4.23
C ILE A 69 -31.59 5.91 3.90
N CYS A 70 -31.14 7.10 3.56
CA CYS A 70 -31.99 8.27 3.33
C CYS A 70 -32.53 8.35 1.89
N GLN A 71 -32.09 7.45 1.00
CA GLN A 71 -32.45 7.41 -0.41
C GLN A 71 -32.27 8.77 -1.12
N GLU A 72 -31.28 9.55 -0.70
CA GLU A 72 -31.00 10.83 -1.34
C GLU A 72 -30.34 10.64 -2.70
N SER A 73 -30.57 11.60 -3.60
CA SER A 73 -29.89 11.58 -4.88
C SER A 73 -28.39 11.79 -4.69
N ARG A 74 -27.59 11.01 -5.43
CA ARG A 74 -26.13 11.19 -5.51
C ARG A 74 -25.72 12.64 -5.76
N ALA A 75 -26.56 13.39 -6.49
CA ALA A 75 -26.38 14.80 -6.80
C ALA A 75 -26.25 15.71 -5.56
N VAL A 76 -26.97 15.44 -4.46
CA VAL A 76 -26.86 16.26 -3.24
C VAL A 76 -25.50 16.06 -2.57
N VAL A 77 -25.02 14.82 -2.53
CA VAL A 77 -23.77 14.44 -1.87
C VAL A 77 -22.57 14.87 -2.72
N GLN A 78 -22.70 14.80 -4.04
CA GLN A 78 -21.71 15.28 -5.00
C GLN A 78 -21.65 16.81 -5.09
N HIS A 79 -22.53 17.54 -4.42
CA HIS A 79 -22.42 18.99 -4.34
C HIS A 79 -21.18 19.38 -3.54
N GLY A 80 -20.43 20.39 -4.00
CA GLY A 80 -19.17 20.83 -3.36
C GLY A 80 -19.29 21.27 -1.89
N ASP A 81 -20.51 21.46 -1.37
CA ASP A 81 -20.74 21.87 0.02
C ASP A 81 -20.75 20.68 0.99
N SER A 82 -20.85 19.45 0.47
CA SER A 82 -20.85 18.23 1.29
C SER A 82 -19.51 18.02 1.98
N GLY A 83 -18.42 18.55 1.40
CA GLY A 83 -17.04 18.31 1.85
C GLY A 83 -16.50 16.93 1.46
N ILE A 84 -17.27 16.11 0.75
CA ILE A 84 -16.82 14.82 0.22
C ILE A 84 -16.20 15.08 -1.15
N ARG A 85 -14.98 14.57 -1.36
CA ARG A 85 -14.29 14.66 -2.65
C ARG A 85 -14.68 13.48 -3.52
N PHE A 86 -14.86 13.75 -4.81
CA PHE A 86 -15.16 12.75 -5.82
C PHE A 86 -14.17 12.87 -6.96
N ARG A 87 -13.76 11.73 -7.50
CA ARG A 87 -12.88 11.65 -8.68
C ARG A 87 -13.47 10.74 -9.73
N ALA A 88 -13.03 10.90 -10.97
CA ALA A 88 -13.43 10.02 -12.04
C ALA A 88 -12.88 8.60 -11.81
N SER A 89 -13.72 7.60 -12.05
CA SER A 89 -13.32 6.19 -12.17
C SER A 89 -13.98 5.63 -13.41
N GLU A 90 -13.15 5.10 -14.30
CA GLU A 90 -13.57 4.43 -15.52
C GLU A 90 -14.27 3.11 -15.18
N ALA A 91 -13.71 2.29 -14.29
CA ALA A 91 -14.31 1.00 -13.93
C ALA A 91 -15.67 1.16 -13.24
N ALA A 92 -15.81 2.17 -12.37
CA ALA A 92 -17.10 2.43 -11.72
C ALA A 92 -18.12 3.08 -12.66
N GLY A 93 -17.70 3.61 -13.82
CA GLY A 93 -18.53 4.38 -14.73
C GLY A 93 -19.17 5.62 -14.10
N CYS A 94 -18.68 6.05 -12.93
CA CYS A 94 -19.22 7.18 -12.17
C CYS A 94 -18.19 7.76 -11.20
N PRO A 95 -18.39 8.99 -10.70
CA PRO A 95 -17.49 9.56 -9.70
C PRO A 95 -17.51 8.77 -8.39
N VAL A 96 -16.32 8.41 -7.91
CA VAL A 96 -16.14 7.64 -6.67
C VAL A 96 -15.66 8.55 -5.53
N PRO A 97 -16.15 8.37 -4.30
CA PRO A 97 -15.74 9.18 -3.17
C PRO A 97 -14.34 8.78 -2.70
N PHE A 98 -13.51 9.79 -2.44
CA PHE A 98 -12.15 9.59 -1.95
C PHE A 98 -11.80 10.65 -0.90
N ARG A 99 -10.67 10.45 -0.25
CA ARG A 99 -10.04 11.47 0.60
C ARG A 99 -8.50 11.38 0.50
N LEU A 100 -7.84 12.40 1.03
CA LEU A 100 -6.39 12.36 1.22
C LEU A 100 -6.02 11.30 2.27
N TYR A 101 -4.87 10.67 2.07
CA TYR A 101 -4.26 9.74 3.02
C TYR A 101 -4.04 10.41 4.38
N ILE A 102 -4.37 9.71 5.47
CA ILE A 102 -4.19 10.16 6.84
C ILE A 102 -3.20 9.22 7.53
N PRO A 103 -1.93 9.65 7.79
CA PRO A 103 -0.87 8.76 8.27
C PRO A 103 -1.16 7.99 9.57
N ASP A 104 -1.90 8.60 10.49
CA ASP A 104 -2.23 8.02 11.79
C ASP A 104 -3.42 7.06 11.75
N TYR A 105 -4.07 6.92 10.60
CA TYR A 105 -5.36 6.27 10.45
C TYR A 105 -5.42 5.24 9.34
N ASP A 106 -4.78 5.53 8.20
CA ASP A 106 -4.74 4.67 7.03
C ASP A 106 -3.50 3.80 6.98
N THR A 107 -3.63 2.67 6.30
CA THR A 107 -2.51 1.78 6.02
C THR A 107 -1.90 2.14 4.67
N ILE A 108 -0.62 2.51 4.66
CA ILE A 108 0.11 2.63 3.39
C ILE A 108 0.60 1.25 2.95
N TYR A 109 0.26 0.83 1.74
CA TYR A 109 0.75 -0.40 1.15
C TYR A 109 2.01 -0.14 0.32
N ILE A 110 3.07 -0.86 0.65
CA ILE A 110 4.36 -0.83 -0.03
C ILE A 110 4.57 -2.20 -0.67
N SER A 111 4.28 -2.28 -1.97
CA SER A 111 4.58 -3.46 -2.78
C SER A 111 6.08 -3.67 -2.92
N TYR A 112 6.51 -4.84 -3.39
CA TYR A 112 7.91 -5.07 -3.76
C TYR A 112 8.49 -3.97 -4.66
N GLU A 113 7.72 -3.53 -5.65
CA GLU A 113 8.16 -2.56 -6.67
C GLU A 113 8.23 -1.11 -6.17
N SER A 114 7.63 -0.86 -5.00
CA SER A 114 7.71 0.42 -4.27
C SER A 114 8.54 0.33 -3.00
N ALA A 115 9.08 -0.86 -2.67
CA ALA A 115 9.90 -1.07 -1.49
C ALA A 115 11.18 -0.23 -1.44
N PRO A 116 11.78 0.26 -2.56
CA PRO A 116 12.84 1.26 -2.49
C PRO A 116 12.45 2.57 -1.79
N LEU A 117 11.16 2.86 -1.59
CA LEU A 117 10.69 3.96 -0.74
C LEU A 117 11.07 3.78 0.74
N LEU A 118 11.28 2.54 1.19
CA LEU A 118 11.76 2.28 2.54
C LEU A 118 13.23 2.74 2.72
N LYS A 119 13.99 2.82 1.62
CA LYS A 119 15.40 3.21 1.62
C LYS A 119 15.61 4.74 1.54
N LEU A 120 14.54 5.55 1.53
CA LEU A 120 14.64 7.00 1.34
C LEU A 120 15.46 7.74 2.39
N HIS A 121 15.46 7.24 3.62
CA HIS A 121 16.27 7.80 4.69
C HIS A 121 17.79 7.59 4.48
N HIS A 122 18.18 6.68 3.58
CA HIS A 122 19.58 6.24 3.41
C HIS A 122 20.18 6.54 2.04
N LYS A 123 19.37 6.80 1.01
CA LYS A 123 19.85 7.04 -0.37
C LYS A 123 20.91 8.15 -0.47
N HIS A 124 21.02 9.04 0.52
CA HIS A 124 21.98 10.14 0.55
C HIS A 124 23.39 9.81 1.06
N GLU A 125 23.49 8.87 1.99
CA GLU A 125 24.76 8.55 2.65
C GLU A 125 25.63 7.66 1.73
N ASP A 126 25.00 6.74 1.01
CA ASP A 126 25.72 5.67 0.32
C ASP A 126 25.69 5.73 -1.21
N ASN A 127 24.79 6.51 -1.85
CA ASN A 127 24.75 6.59 -3.31
C ASN A 127 24.55 8.01 -3.87
N PRO A 128 25.64 8.71 -4.26
CA PRO A 128 25.56 10.08 -4.76
C PRO A 128 24.80 10.22 -6.09
N SER A 129 24.56 9.14 -6.85
CA SER A 129 23.81 9.22 -8.12
C SER A 129 22.30 9.41 -7.94
N ILE A 130 21.75 9.17 -6.74
CA ILE A 130 20.31 9.30 -6.44
C ILE A 130 20.04 10.57 -5.63
N ARG A 131 20.86 11.60 -5.78
CA ARG A 131 20.65 12.88 -5.09
C ARG A 131 19.62 13.73 -5.85
N PRO A 132 18.73 14.44 -5.13
CA PRO A 132 17.90 15.49 -5.69
C PRO A 132 18.74 16.43 -6.55
N GLN A 133 18.34 16.60 -7.80
CA GLN A 133 19.03 17.48 -8.74
C GLN A 133 18.42 18.90 -8.74
N SER A 134 17.25 19.05 -8.12
CA SER A 134 16.51 20.31 -8.01
C SER A 134 15.83 20.46 -6.65
N ASP A 135 15.46 21.69 -6.29
CA ASP A 135 14.69 21.97 -5.06
C ASP A 135 13.36 21.21 -5.03
N ALA A 136 12.73 21.03 -6.19
CA ALA A 136 11.48 20.28 -6.31
C ALA A 136 11.67 18.78 -6.07
N ASP A 137 12.82 18.21 -6.45
CA ASP A 137 13.17 16.82 -6.12
C ASP A 137 13.38 16.64 -4.62
N GLN A 138 14.07 17.61 -3.99
CA GLN A 138 14.29 17.60 -2.55
C GLN A 138 12.95 17.70 -1.80
N GLN A 139 12.05 18.59 -2.24
CA GLN A 139 10.71 18.71 -1.66
C GLN A 139 9.89 17.42 -1.80
N LEU A 140 9.93 16.77 -2.96
CA LEU A 140 9.26 15.50 -3.18
C LEU A 140 9.82 14.41 -2.25
N GLN A 141 11.14 14.36 -2.11
CA GLN A 141 11.78 13.41 -1.21
C GLN A 141 11.42 13.66 0.25
N ASP A 142 11.48 14.91 0.69
CA ASP A 142 11.16 15.32 2.06
C ASP A 142 9.70 14.98 2.39
N ALA A 143 8.79 15.22 1.44
CA ALA A 143 7.39 14.84 1.57
C ALA A 143 7.22 13.32 1.75
N TRP A 144 7.89 12.50 0.95
CA TRP A 144 7.85 11.05 1.10
C TRP A 144 8.49 10.53 2.40
N CYS A 145 9.62 11.10 2.79
CA CYS A 145 10.26 10.83 4.07
C CYS A 145 9.30 11.14 5.24
N ASP A 146 8.62 12.29 5.19
CA ASP A 146 7.65 12.70 6.21
C ASP A 146 6.44 11.75 6.25
N ILE A 147 5.87 11.39 5.09
CA ILE A 147 4.77 10.43 4.97
C ILE A 147 5.12 9.10 5.62
N ILE A 148 6.25 8.48 5.23
CA ILE A 148 6.64 7.15 5.71
C ILE A 148 7.01 7.17 7.21
N LYS A 149 7.64 8.25 7.68
CA LYS A 149 7.91 8.46 9.11
C LYS A 149 6.64 8.58 9.93
N LYS A 150 5.64 9.33 9.44
CA LYS A 150 4.35 9.53 10.12
C LYS A 150 3.40 8.36 9.98
N ALA A 151 3.54 7.52 8.96
CA ALA A 151 2.68 6.36 8.74
C ALA A 151 2.70 5.42 9.95
N LYS A 152 1.56 5.28 10.62
CA LYS A 152 1.41 4.40 11.79
C LYS A 152 1.16 2.96 11.37
N PHE A 153 0.45 2.77 10.26
CA PHE A 153 0.12 1.46 9.71
C PHE A 153 0.79 1.30 8.35
N ILE A 154 1.63 0.28 8.21
CA ILE A 154 2.36 -0.01 6.98
C ILE A 154 2.10 -1.46 6.59
N ALA A 155 1.59 -1.68 5.39
CA ALA A 155 1.43 -3.00 4.82
C ALA A 155 2.51 -3.26 3.78
N PHE A 156 2.98 -4.50 3.71
CA PHE A 156 3.97 -4.93 2.74
C PHE A 156 3.68 -6.37 2.32
N GLU A 157 4.16 -6.71 1.13
CA GLU A 157 4.12 -8.08 0.63
C GLU A 157 5.08 -8.96 1.46
N GLY A 158 4.51 -9.90 2.20
CA GLY A 158 5.21 -10.66 3.22
C GLY A 158 6.41 -11.43 2.71
N ARG A 159 6.26 -12.07 1.54
CA ARG A 159 7.30 -12.83 0.85
C ARG A 159 8.61 -12.04 0.67
N PHE A 160 8.51 -10.76 0.36
CA PHE A 160 9.66 -9.93 0.01
C PHE A 160 10.21 -9.11 1.16
N PHE A 161 9.64 -9.27 2.35
CA PHE A 161 10.08 -8.58 3.53
C PHE A 161 11.59 -8.70 3.79
N PHE A 162 12.15 -9.89 3.57
CA PHE A 162 13.54 -10.21 3.85
C PHE A 162 14.55 -9.42 3.01
N PHE A 163 14.14 -8.84 1.88
CA PHE A 163 14.99 -7.93 1.12
C PHE A 163 15.07 -6.52 1.71
N TYR A 164 14.16 -6.19 2.65
CA TYR A 164 13.95 -4.82 3.14
C TYR A 164 13.90 -4.70 4.66
N TYR A 165 14.14 -5.77 5.43
CA TYR A 165 14.09 -5.72 6.90
C TYR A 165 15.03 -4.65 7.49
N VAL A 166 16.23 -4.47 6.91
CA VAL A 166 17.18 -3.42 7.31
C VAL A 166 16.57 -2.03 7.12
N ALA A 167 15.88 -1.82 5.99
CA ALA A 167 15.21 -0.55 5.72
C ALA A 167 14.05 -0.30 6.69
N PHE A 168 13.30 -1.33 7.07
CA PHE A 168 12.26 -1.25 8.10
C PHE A 168 12.83 -0.96 9.49
N ASN A 169 13.90 -1.64 9.91
CA ASN A 169 14.58 -1.36 11.18
C ASN A 169 14.98 0.13 11.26
N ARG A 170 15.62 0.63 10.21
CA ARG A 170 16.06 2.03 10.15
C ARG A 170 14.90 3.01 10.10
N LEU A 171 13.81 2.67 9.41
CA LEU A 171 12.58 3.46 9.47
C LEU A 171 12.03 3.53 10.90
N LEU A 172 11.98 2.39 11.61
CA LEU A 172 11.55 2.35 13.02
C LEU A 172 12.45 3.21 13.91
N ARG A 173 13.76 3.24 13.67
CA ARG A 173 14.71 4.13 14.34
C ARG A 173 14.44 5.61 14.00
N ALA A 174 14.26 5.93 12.72
CA ALA A 174 14.04 7.30 12.25
C ALA A 174 12.68 7.90 12.67
N SER A 175 11.75 7.05 13.10
CA SER A 175 10.48 7.44 13.71
C SER A 175 10.52 7.56 15.23
N ARG A 176 11.67 7.37 15.88
CA ARG A 176 11.82 7.65 17.31
C ARG A 176 11.81 9.16 17.53
N VAL A 177 11.15 9.60 18.60
CA VAL A 177 11.17 11.01 19.02
C VAL A 177 11.83 11.06 20.40
N PRO A 178 12.74 12.03 20.65
CA PRO A 178 13.35 12.19 21.96
C PRO A 178 12.26 12.39 23.03
N GLY A 179 12.25 11.54 24.04
CA GLY A 179 11.36 11.66 25.19
C GLY A 179 11.74 12.83 26.10
N PRO A 180 10.87 13.17 27.08
CA PRO A 180 11.12 14.25 28.03
C PRO A 180 12.40 14.08 28.86
N ASP A 181 12.84 12.83 29.07
CA ASP A 181 14.06 12.48 29.80
C ASP A 181 15.28 12.27 28.87
N GLY A 182 15.15 12.63 27.59
CA GLY A 182 16.18 12.44 26.58
C GLY A 182 16.35 11.00 26.11
N ARG A 183 15.59 10.03 26.66
CA ARG A 183 15.50 8.69 26.08
C ARG A 183 14.50 8.71 24.94
N ASP A 184 14.86 8.11 23.82
CA ASP A 184 13.96 7.96 22.69
C ASP A 184 12.69 7.22 23.12
N VAL A 185 11.54 7.88 22.97
CA VAL A 185 10.24 7.25 23.12
C VAL A 185 9.75 6.98 21.70
N HIS A 186 9.30 5.75 21.44
CA HIS A 186 8.62 5.46 20.18
C HIS A 186 7.40 6.38 20.07
N SER A 187 7.39 7.31 19.11
CA SER A 187 6.37 8.35 18.97
C SER A 187 5.02 7.84 18.48
N GLY A 188 4.75 6.56 18.70
CA GLY A 188 3.69 5.78 18.12
C GLY A 188 4.20 4.38 17.79
N GLN A 189 3.57 3.37 18.35
CA GLN A 189 3.81 1.99 17.94
C GLN A 189 3.42 1.83 16.47
N LYS A 190 4.41 1.62 15.58
CA LYS A 190 4.11 1.25 14.19
C LYS A 190 3.54 -0.16 14.18
N GLN A 191 2.49 -0.35 13.40
CA GLN A 191 1.92 -1.66 13.13
C GLN A 191 2.25 -2.03 11.68
N LEU A 192 2.82 -3.22 11.54
CA LEU A 192 3.21 -3.81 10.29
C LEU A 192 2.17 -4.85 9.88
N SER A 193 1.66 -4.75 8.66
CA SER A 193 0.76 -5.75 8.07
C SER A 193 1.55 -6.62 7.10
N PHE A 194 1.73 -7.88 7.45
CA PHE A 194 2.38 -8.90 6.62
C PHE A 194 1.33 -9.46 5.65
N VAL A 195 1.34 -8.98 4.41
CA VAL A 195 0.31 -9.30 3.43
C VAL A 195 0.69 -10.54 2.63
N VAL A 196 -0.22 -11.51 2.55
CA VAL A 196 -0.12 -12.66 1.63
C VAL A 196 -1.21 -12.61 0.57
N ALA A 197 -1.06 -13.38 -0.51
CA ALA A 197 -1.98 -13.32 -1.64
C ALA A 197 -3.39 -13.86 -1.34
N SER A 198 -3.53 -14.82 -0.42
CA SER A 198 -4.81 -15.45 -0.07
C SER A 198 -4.74 -16.22 1.24
N SER A 199 -5.92 -16.47 1.85
CA SER A 199 -6.07 -17.34 3.01
C SER A 199 -5.76 -18.81 2.76
N THR A 200 -5.65 -19.22 1.50
CA THR A 200 -5.25 -20.57 1.08
C THR A 200 -3.94 -20.57 0.29
N TYR A 201 -3.15 -19.49 0.40
CA TYR A 201 -1.90 -19.35 -0.33
C TYR A 201 -0.86 -20.38 0.13
N ASP A 202 -0.29 -21.11 -0.82
CA ASP A 202 0.71 -22.15 -0.55
C ASP A 202 1.86 -22.01 -1.56
N GLU A 203 3.00 -21.51 -1.08
CA GLU A 203 4.19 -21.29 -1.92
C GLU A 203 4.88 -22.57 -2.39
N HIS A 204 4.49 -23.76 -1.92
CA HIS A 204 5.01 -25.02 -2.47
C HIS A 204 4.64 -25.24 -3.94
N GLY A 205 3.55 -24.61 -4.41
CA GLY A 205 3.04 -24.75 -5.79
C GLY A 205 3.23 -23.53 -6.67
N VAL A 206 4.00 -22.54 -6.23
CA VAL A 206 4.13 -21.21 -6.83
C VAL A 206 5.60 -20.98 -7.15
N GLU A 207 5.95 -20.41 -8.31
CA GLU A 207 7.37 -20.14 -8.57
C GLU A 207 7.91 -19.11 -7.56
N PHE A 208 9.20 -19.21 -7.23
CA PHE A 208 9.83 -18.37 -6.20
C PHE A 208 9.67 -16.86 -6.48
N TYR A 209 9.50 -16.48 -7.75
CA TYR A 209 9.43 -15.09 -8.18
C TYR A 209 8.02 -14.56 -8.39
N ASP A 210 7.01 -15.40 -8.23
CA ASP A 210 5.63 -14.97 -8.41
C ASP A 210 5.29 -13.81 -7.47
N ARG A 211 4.56 -12.84 -8.01
CA ARG A 211 4.08 -11.67 -7.25
C ARG A 211 2.59 -11.55 -7.44
N PHE A 212 1.94 -10.76 -6.60
CA PHE A 212 0.54 -10.40 -6.84
C PHE A 212 0.36 -8.91 -7.07
N LYS A 213 -0.54 -8.58 -8.00
CA LYS A 213 -1.03 -7.20 -8.13
C LYS A 213 -2.04 -6.93 -7.00
N PRO A 214 -1.95 -5.79 -6.29
CA PRO A 214 -2.95 -5.44 -5.31
C PRO A 214 -4.33 -5.21 -5.97
N PRO A 215 -5.38 -5.05 -5.15
CA PRO A 215 -6.72 -4.70 -5.62
C PRO A 215 -6.73 -3.46 -6.51
N GLY A 216 -7.66 -3.43 -7.47
CA GLY A 216 -7.90 -2.27 -8.33
C GLY A 216 -9.15 -1.52 -7.90
N ARG A 217 -10.10 -2.19 -7.22
CA ARG A 217 -11.27 -1.54 -6.61
C ARG A 217 -10.99 -1.16 -5.16
N ARG A 218 -11.98 -0.56 -4.50
CA ARG A 218 -11.89 -0.24 -3.07
C ARG A 218 -11.56 -1.53 -2.33
N CYS A 219 -10.55 -1.49 -1.48
CA CYS A 219 -10.02 -2.66 -0.80
C CYS A 219 -9.83 -2.43 0.69
N LYS A 220 -9.73 -3.54 1.43
CA LYS A 220 -9.41 -3.57 2.85
C LYS A 220 -8.38 -4.66 3.11
N LEU A 221 -7.65 -4.50 4.21
CA LEU A 221 -6.89 -5.58 4.81
C LEU A 221 -7.74 -6.26 5.87
N VAL A 222 -7.79 -7.59 5.83
CA VAL A 222 -8.50 -8.42 6.79
C VAL A 222 -7.52 -9.38 7.41
N ASP A 223 -7.61 -9.54 8.73
CA ASP A 223 -6.79 -10.49 9.49
C ASP A 223 -7.07 -11.92 9.02
N LEU A 224 -6.01 -12.71 8.88
CA LEU A 224 -6.17 -14.13 8.59
C LEU A 224 -6.75 -14.88 9.79
N SER A 225 -7.64 -15.84 9.53
CA SER A 225 -8.19 -16.70 10.57
C SER A 225 -7.15 -17.71 11.07
N ASP A 226 -7.35 -18.25 12.27
CA ASP A 226 -6.47 -19.27 12.86
C ASP A 226 -6.35 -20.52 11.97
N GLU A 227 -7.40 -20.85 11.20
CA GLU A 227 -7.37 -21.96 10.24
C GLU A 227 -6.48 -21.65 9.04
N ALA A 228 -6.49 -20.40 8.54
CA ALA A 228 -5.65 -19.97 7.44
C ALA A 228 -4.16 -19.92 7.86
N LEU A 229 -3.88 -19.41 9.07
CA LEU A 229 -2.51 -19.37 9.61
C LEU A 229 -1.83 -20.75 9.71
N LYS A 230 -2.61 -21.83 9.78
CA LYS A 230 -2.11 -23.22 9.82
C LYS A 230 -1.85 -23.82 8.45
N LYS A 231 -2.21 -23.12 7.37
CA LYS A 231 -2.17 -23.62 5.99
C LYS A 231 -1.35 -22.74 5.06
N VAL A 232 -1.14 -21.47 5.40
CA VAL A 232 -0.36 -20.56 4.57
C VAL A 232 1.13 -20.82 4.76
N TYR A 233 1.82 -21.12 3.66
CA TYR A 233 3.27 -21.31 3.60
C TYR A 233 3.89 -20.18 2.76
N VAL A 234 4.99 -19.61 3.25
CA VAL A 234 5.73 -18.53 2.57
C VAL A 234 7.23 -18.73 2.67
N TYR A 235 8.00 -18.35 1.65
CA TYR A 235 9.45 -18.31 1.75
C TYR A 235 9.91 -17.20 2.71
N THR A 236 11.04 -17.44 3.37
CA THR A 236 11.59 -16.50 4.35
C THR A 236 13.06 -16.18 4.18
N ASP A 237 13.64 -16.55 3.05
CA ASP A 237 15.04 -16.29 2.78
C ASP A 237 15.19 -15.63 1.41
N SER A 238 16.07 -14.64 1.36
CA SER A 238 16.48 -13.95 0.15
C SER A 238 17.64 -14.65 -0.57
N ALA A 239 18.37 -15.52 0.14
CA ALA A 239 19.57 -16.16 -0.38
C ALA A 239 19.21 -17.36 -1.24
N PHE A 240 19.26 -17.15 -2.56
CA PHE A 240 19.22 -18.14 -3.65
C PHE A 240 20.30 -19.25 -3.54
N GLU A 241 21.10 -19.25 -2.48
CA GLU A 241 22.30 -20.06 -2.36
C GLU A 241 22.08 -21.37 -1.59
N ASN A 242 20.95 -21.51 -0.90
CA ASN A 242 20.61 -22.75 -0.18
C ASN A 242 19.43 -23.44 -0.90
N ASP A 243 19.74 -24.51 -1.63
CA ASP A 243 18.77 -25.41 -2.28
C ASP A 243 17.75 -26.04 -1.29
N ASP A 244 17.95 -25.85 0.03
CA ASP A 244 17.14 -26.44 1.10
C ASP A 244 16.14 -25.45 1.73
N ASN A 245 15.92 -24.27 1.15
CA ASN A 245 15.01 -23.28 1.73
C ASN A 245 13.55 -23.59 1.42
N ASP A 246 12.99 -24.63 2.05
CA ASP A 246 11.55 -24.91 2.00
C ASP A 246 10.72 -23.74 2.55
N PRO A 247 9.53 -23.45 1.99
CA PRO A 247 8.66 -22.43 2.54
C PRO A 247 8.18 -22.87 3.93
N VAL A 248 7.98 -21.90 4.83
CA VAL A 248 7.59 -22.17 6.22
C VAL A 248 6.18 -21.69 6.48
N LEU A 249 5.54 -22.26 7.49
CA LEU A 249 4.24 -21.77 7.96
C LEU A 249 4.32 -20.27 8.32
N LEU A 250 3.29 -19.53 7.93
CA LEU A 250 3.20 -18.07 8.08
C LEU A 250 3.51 -17.56 9.51
N PRO A 251 3.04 -18.18 10.61
CA PRO A 251 3.47 -17.78 11.96
C PRO A 251 4.99 -17.80 12.16
N GLY A 252 5.67 -18.84 11.65
CA GLY A 252 7.12 -18.93 11.70
C GLY A 252 7.81 -17.85 10.86
N ALA A 253 7.24 -17.52 9.70
CA ALA A 253 7.71 -16.42 8.87
C ALA A 253 7.59 -15.05 9.55
N ILE A 254 6.49 -14.80 10.25
CA ILE A 254 6.27 -13.57 11.02
C ILE A 254 7.24 -13.49 12.20
N ASP A 255 7.49 -14.60 12.88
CA ASP A 255 8.45 -14.65 13.98
C ASP A 255 9.88 -14.39 13.49
N LYS A 256 10.27 -14.99 12.35
CA LYS A 256 11.57 -14.70 11.72
C LYS A 256 11.66 -13.24 11.29
N THR A 257 10.64 -12.71 10.63
CA THR A 257 10.51 -11.29 10.25
C THR A 257 10.73 -10.37 11.45
N ARG A 258 10.03 -10.64 12.57
CA ARG A 258 10.19 -9.86 13.80
C ARG A 258 11.62 -9.89 14.31
N LYS A 259 12.23 -11.09 14.38
CA LYS A 259 13.63 -11.24 14.80
C LYS A 259 14.58 -10.48 13.90
N GLU A 260 14.47 -10.57 12.57
CA GLU A 260 15.35 -9.86 11.64
C GLU A 260 15.25 -8.33 11.77
N ILE A 261 14.04 -7.79 12.00
CA ILE A 261 13.87 -6.34 12.26
C ILE A 261 14.60 -5.92 13.54
N LEU A 262 14.63 -6.77 14.56
CA LEU A 262 15.10 -6.40 15.89
C LEU A 262 16.57 -6.79 16.13
N TYR A 263 17.04 -7.90 15.55
CA TYR A 263 18.36 -8.47 15.78
C TYR A 263 19.50 -7.59 15.22
N TRP A 264 19.25 -6.86 14.14
CA TRP A 264 20.23 -5.89 13.61
C TRP A 264 20.50 -4.70 14.55
N ASP A 265 19.82 -4.60 15.69
CA ASP A 265 20.04 -3.56 16.71
C ASP A 265 21.15 -3.92 17.73
N GLU A 266 21.68 -5.15 17.73
CA GLU A 266 22.64 -5.61 18.76
C GLU A 266 23.99 -4.88 18.73
N SER A 267 24.38 -4.28 17.59
CA SER A 267 25.65 -3.53 17.47
C SER A 267 25.72 -2.31 18.41
N ASP A 268 24.57 -1.76 18.79
CA ASP A 268 24.47 -0.52 19.57
C ASP A 268 24.26 -0.81 21.07
N GLY A 269 24.33 -2.09 21.49
CA GLY A 269 24.10 -2.52 22.88
C GLY A 269 22.65 -2.39 23.35
N TYR A 270 21.73 -2.09 22.44
CA TYR A 270 20.30 -2.03 22.69
C TYR A 270 19.67 -3.38 22.34
N THR A 271 18.98 -3.99 23.31
CA THR A 271 18.12 -5.16 23.07
C THR A 271 16.70 -4.63 22.89
N PRO A 272 16.16 -4.61 21.66
CA PRO A 272 14.80 -4.14 21.47
C PRO A 272 13.82 -4.99 22.27
N ASP A 273 12.83 -4.35 22.88
CA ASP A 273 11.70 -5.07 23.41
C ASP A 273 10.79 -5.49 22.24
N ASP A 274 10.85 -6.78 21.92
CA ASP A 274 10.04 -7.44 20.88
C ASP A 274 8.54 -7.18 21.02
N SER A 275 8.05 -6.87 22.23
CA SER A 275 6.62 -6.64 22.48
C SER A 275 6.06 -5.40 21.79
N HIS A 276 6.92 -4.47 21.37
CA HIS A 276 6.50 -3.23 20.73
C HIS A 276 6.28 -3.37 19.23
N LEU A 277 6.84 -4.36 18.54
CA LEU A 277 6.63 -4.50 17.10
C LEU A 277 5.44 -5.42 16.81
N LYS A 278 4.28 -4.83 16.50
CA LYS A 278 3.09 -5.57 16.11
C LYS A 278 3.12 -5.87 14.61
N ILE A 279 3.30 -7.14 14.27
CA ILE A 279 3.21 -7.66 12.89
C ILE A 279 1.93 -8.50 12.80
N ILE A 280 1.01 -8.13 11.89
CA ILE A 280 -0.28 -8.81 11.72
C ILE A 280 -0.33 -9.49 10.34
N PRO A 281 -0.62 -10.80 10.27
CA PRO A 281 -0.89 -11.48 9.01
C PRO A 281 -2.25 -11.02 8.45
N GLN A 282 -2.24 -10.46 7.24
CA GLN A 282 -3.45 -9.97 6.60
C GLN A 282 -3.50 -10.36 5.13
N ILE A 283 -4.69 -10.25 4.56
CA ILE A 283 -4.95 -10.41 3.13
C ILE A 283 -5.77 -9.25 2.61
N PHE A 284 -5.69 -9.02 1.30
CA PHE A 284 -6.58 -8.08 0.64
C PHE A 284 -7.94 -8.69 0.38
N VAL A 285 -8.98 -7.93 0.71
CA VAL A 285 -10.33 -8.11 0.17
C VAL A 285 -10.72 -6.90 -0.65
N GLU A 286 -11.43 -7.13 -1.75
CA GLU A 286 -11.86 -6.10 -2.69
C GLU A 286 -13.38 -6.07 -2.79
N TYR A 287 -13.95 -4.86 -2.80
CA TYR A 287 -15.38 -4.66 -2.95
C TYR A 287 -15.82 -4.93 -4.39
N GLN A 288 -16.79 -5.83 -4.54
CA GLN A 288 -17.26 -6.34 -5.82
C GLN A 288 -18.53 -5.62 -6.30
N PRO A 289 -18.85 -5.64 -7.61
CA PRO A 289 -20.07 -5.04 -8.16
C PRO A 289 -21.36 -5.63 -7.57
N ASP A 290 -21.33 -6.88 -7.10
CA ASP A 290 -22.45 -7.54 -6.42
C ASP A 290 -22.66 -7.06 -4.97
N GLY A 291 -21.84 -6.12 -4.50
CA GLY A 291 -21.90 -5.54 -3.15
C GLY A 291 -21.21 -6.38 -2.07
N THR A 292 -20.50 -7.44 -2.45
CA THR A 292 -19.76 -8.31 -1.51
C THR A 292 -18.27 -7.94 -1.45
N TRP A 293 -17.58 -8.40 -0.40
CA TRP A 293 -16.13 -8.34 -0.30
C TRP A 293 -15.55 -9.72 -0.61
N LYS A 294 -14.56 -9.80 -1.50
CA LYS A 294 -13.90 -11.07 -1.89
C LYS A 294 -12.38 -10.95 -1.82
N GLU A 295 -11.71 -12.03 -1.48
CA GLU A 295 -10.27 -12.16 -1.72
C GLU A 295 -10.02 -12.12 -3.23
N VAL A 296 -8.99 -11.39 -3.68
CA VAL A 296 -8.72 -11.22 -5.12
C VAL A 296 -7.25 -11.37 -5.50
N CYS A 297 -6.33 -11.38 -4.54
CA CYS A 297 -4.91 -11.33 -4.86
C CYS A 297 -4.36 -12.66 -5.39
N GLN A 298 -4.91 -13.81 -5.00
CA GLN A 298 -4.56 -15.11 -5.59
C GLN A 298 -4.77 -15.14 -7.10
N ASP A 299 -5.92 -14.64 -7.57
CA ASP A 299 -6.26 -14.60 -8.99
C ASP A 299 -5.44 -13.55 -9.78
N ARG A 300 -4.62 -12.78 -9.08
CA ARG A 300 -3.73 -11.74 -9.61
C ARG A 300 -2.27 -12.06 -9.35
N ILE A 301 -1.98 -13.31 -8.97
CA ILE A 301 -0.62 -13.81 -8.95
C ILE A 301 -0.14 -13.94 -10.39
N TYR A 302 1.10 -13.56 -10.61
CA TYR A 302 1.72 -13.64 -11.91
C TYR A 302 3.13 -14.13 -11.81
N ASP A 303 3.43 -15.00 -12.77
CA ASP A 303 4.72 -15.63 -12.93
C ASP A 303 5.67 -14.70 -13.69
N PHE A 304 6.89 -14.58 -13.17
CA PHE A 304 7.99 -13.85 -13.81
C PHE A 304 8.71 -14.67 -14.88
N GLY A 305 8.39 -15.95 -14.97
CA GLY A 305 9.17 -16.97 -15.64
C GLY A 305 10.48 -17.21 -14.86
N SER A 306 10.86 -18.48 -14.77
CA SER A 306 12.11 -18.99 -14.17
C SER A 306 13.45 -18.41 -14.67
N GLY A 307 13.47 -17.28 -15.40
CA GLY A 307 14.71 -16.74 -15.97
C GLY A 307 14.79 -15.23 -16.22
N SER A 308 13.76 -14.42 -15.91
CA SER A 308 13.86 -12.99 -16.21
C SER A 308 13.28 -12.06 -15.14
N LEU A 309 14.15 -11.28 -14.51
CA LEU A 309 13.80 -10.12 -13.66
C LEU A 309 13.13 -8.97 -14.46
N THR A 310 12.77 -9.20 -15.73
CA THR A 310 12.26 -8.19 -16.66
C THR A 310 10.75 -7.96 -16.58
N GLN A 311 9.98 -8.77 -15.84
CA GLN A 311 8.55 -8.53 -15.72
C GLN A 311 8.22 -7.59 -14.54
N VAL A 312 7.13 -6.83 -14.62
CA VAL A 312 6.64 -5.95 -13.54
C VAL A 312 5.12 -5.87 -13.60
N SER A 313 4.49 -5.44 -12.52
CA SER A 313 3.04 -5.42 -12.34
C SER A 313 2.31 -4.47 -13.30
N SER A 314 3.04 -3.49 -13.85
CA SER A 314 2.55 -2.50 -14.80
C SER A 314 3.69 -1.83 -15.54
N ALA A 315 3.41 -1.36 -16.76
CA ALA A 315 4.32 -0.50 -17.49
C ALA A 315 4.73 0.73 -16.66
N PRO A 316 5.99 1.18 -16.74
CA PRO A 316 6.44 2.44 -16.16
C PRO A 316 5.65 3.62 -16.75
N VAL A 317 5.37 4.62 -15.92
CA VAL A 317 4.70 5.87 -16.31
C VAL A 317 5.56 7.05 -15.85
N LEU A 318 6.07 7.81 -16.81
CA LEU A 318 6.92 8.98 -16.56
C LEU A 318 6.18 9.99 -15.69
N PHE A 319 6.92 10.72 -14.86
CA PHE A 319 6.36 11.62 -13.85
C PHE A 319 5.41 12.67 -14.45
N GLU A 320 5.76 13.23 -15.60
CA GLU A 320 4.97 14.22 -16.33
C GLU A 320 3.67 13.67 -16.94
N ASP A 321 3.62 12.35 -17.18
CA ASP A 321 2.46 11.67 -17.77
C ASP A 321 1.50 11.12 -16.70
N ARG A 322 1.86 11.25 -15.42
CA ARG A 322 1.03 10.79 -14.30
C ARG A 322 -0.17 11.72 -14.13
N PRO A 323 -1.41 11.20 -14.19
CA PRO A 323 -2.58 12.00 -13.92
C PRO A 323 -2.63 12.41 -12.44
N ASP A 324 -3.31 13.53 -12.17
CA ASP A 324 -3.57 13.97 -10.80
C ASP A 324 -4.49 12.95 -10.08
N PRO A 325 -4.05 12.34 -8.96
CA PRO A 325 -4.82 11.34 -8.21
C PRO A 325 -6.09 11.91 -7.56
N GLU A 326 -6.22 13.24 -7.45
CA GLU A 326 -7.45 13.89 -7.02
C GLU A 326 -8.50 14.00 -8.14
N LEU A 327 -8.08 13.93 -9.41
CA LEU A 327 -8.97 14.03 -10.57
C LEU A 327 -9.38 12.66 -11.10
N VAL A 328 -8.44 11.70 -11.10
CA VAL A 328 -8.63 10.36 -11.68
C VAL A 328 -8.18 9.29 -10.70
N ARG A 329 -8.95 8.22 -10.62
CA ARG A 329 -8.55 7.01 -9.91
C ARG A 329 -7.44 6.28 -10.70
N VAL A 330 -6.23 6.31 -10.15
CA VAL A 330 -5.01 5.81 -10.82
C VAL A 330 -4.88 4.29 -10.89
N LEU A 331 -5.42 3.58 -9.90
CA LEU A 331 -5.55 2.12 -9.91
C LEU A 331 -7.02 1.81 -10.13
N ASP A 332 -7.41 1.58 -11.38
CA ASP A 332 -8.78 1.29 -11.76
C ASP A 332 -8.91 -0.12 -12.36
N ALA A 333 -9.90 -0.87 -11.89
CA ALA A 333 -9.78 -2.32 -11.70
C ALA A 333 -10.22 -3.22 -12.86
N ASP A 334 -10.87 -2.68 -13.88
CA ASP A 334 -11.44 -3.51 -14.94
C ASP A 334 -10.46 -3.72 -16.10
N ILE A 335 -9.21 -3.30 -15.94
CA ILE A 335 -8.12 -3.57 -16.88
C ILE A 335 -7.62 -5.01 -16.62
N PRO A 336 -7.66 -5.91 -17.62
CA PRO A 336 -7.06 -7.23 -17.51
C PRO A 336 -5.64 -7.14 -16.97
N PHE A 337 -5.34 -7.95 -15.95
CA PHE A 337 -3.98 -8.05 -15.45
C PHE A 337 -3.09 -8.64 -16.55
N LYS A 338 -2.23 -7.80 -17.12
CA LYS A 338 -1.14 -8.23 -18.00
C LYS A 338 0.16 -7.73 -17.38
N PRO A 339 1.08 -8.61 -16.96
CA PRO A 339 2.40 -8.17 -16.52
C PRO A 339 3.06 -7.47 -17.71
N TRP A 340 3.81 -6.42 -17.43
CA TRP A 340 4.59 -5.74 -18.46
C TRP A 340 5.98 -6.36 -18.48
N CYS A 341 6.43 -6.77 -19.67
CA CYS A 341 7.79 -7.25 -19.89
C CYS A 341 8.67 -6.08 -20.34
N ILE A 342 9.86 -5.91 -19.76
CA ILE A 342 10.85 -4.94 -20.24
C ILE A 342 11.24 -5.22 -21.69
N GLU A 343 11.13 -6.47 -22.18
CA GLU A 343 11.38 -6.78 -23.59
C GLU A 343 10.33 -6.16 -24.54
N ASP A 344 9.13 -5.86 -24.02
CA ASP A 344 8.08 -5.16 -24.77
C ASP A 344 8.23 -3.62 -24.71
N ALA A 345 9.33 -3.15 -24.15
CA ALA A 345 9.46 -1.75 -23.84
C ALA A 345 9.81 -0.90 -25.07
N PRO A 346 9.33 0.34 -25.15
CA PRO A 346 9.68 1.21 -26.27
C PRO A 346 11.17 1.58 -26.23
N ASP A 347 11.76 1.97 -27.37
CA ASP A 347 13.19 2.29 -27.55
C ASP A 347 13.83 3.26 -26.52
N TRP A 348 13.04 4.01 -25.74
CA TRP A 348 13.53 4.83 -24.62
C TRP A 348 13.90 4.01 -23.39
N VAL A 349 13.50 2.74 -23.33
CA VAL A 349 13.86 1.75 -22.31
C VAL A 349 15.14 0.97 -22.71
N ASP A 350 15.41 0.78 -24.01
CA ASP A 350 16.49 -0.10 -24.49
C ASP A 350 17.94 0.42 -24.36
N ARG A 351 18.15 1.65 -23.86
CA ARG A 351 19.49 2.25 -23.80
C ARG A 351 20.01 2.36 -22.37
N ALA A 352 20.40 1.24 -21.75
CA ALA A 352 21.43 1.12 -20.71
C ALA A 352 21.17 -0.05 -19.73
N TRP A 353 20.97 -1.26 -20.24
CA TRP A 353 21.38 -2.44 -19.48
C TRP A 353 22.77 -2.84 -19.97
N PRO A 354 23.84 -2.66 -19.16
CA PRO A 354 25.16 -3.18 -19.50
C PRO A 354 25.19 -4.72 -19.51
#